data_AF-A0A938DJT8-F1
#
_entry.id   AF-A0A938DJT8-F1
#
_cell.length_a   1.000
_cell.length_b   1.000
_cell.length_c   1.000
_cell.angle_alpha   90.00
_cell.angle_beta   90.00
_cell.angle_gamma   90.00
#
_symmetry.space_group_name_H-M   'P 1'
#
loop_
_entity.id
_entity.type
_entity.pdbx_description
1 polymer ?
#
loop_
_entity_poly.entity_id
_entity_poly.type
_entity_poly.pdbx_seq_one_letter_code
_entity_poly.pdbx_strand_id
1 'polypeptide(L)'
;GVADRLTVVEMDVADSASVEAGFREIYAATDHIDVLVNNAGVGGNAVTEECPIDTYNEVFNINHNGSVRCIQAVLPGMRARKSGAIVNVSSVVGKITAMAQSPYFVSKWAVEGMSEGLAQEVASFNIRVAIVEPGVTRSSIFGKNIDAPNQTGAYDAHYRRLFAFYAEGIAKATPAEEAAATILEAATTDEPRLRWRCSWGAEELITAREAMTDERWVALGRHHDDEAYYAEFEELFGLDIRPK
;
A
#
# COMPACT_ATOMS: atom_id res chain seq x y z
N GLY A 1 -21.27 21.96 -6.33
CA GLY A 1 -20.71 20.59 -6.22
C GLY A 1 -19.91 20.50 -4.94
N VAL A 2 -18.98 19.55 -4.80
CA VAL A 2 -18.08 19.49 -3.62
C VAL A 2 -16.92 20.47 -3.68
N ALA A 3 -16.69 21.15 -4.82
CA ALA A 3 -15.55 22.05 -5.03
C ALA A 3 -15.40 23.13 -3.95
N ASP A 4 -16.50 23.76 -3.52
CA ASP A 4 -16.50 24.79 -2.46
C ASP A 4 -16.23 24.22 -1.04
N ARG A 5 -16.14 22.89 -0.93
CA ARG A 5 -15.78 22.15 0.30
C ARG A 5 -14.38 21.55 0.22
N LEU A 6 -13.61 21.86 -0.83
CA LEU A 6 -12.26 21.37 -1.02
C LEU A 6 -11.26 22.51 -0.86
N THR A 7 -10.28 22.30 0.01
CA THR A 7 -9.09 23.15 0.12
C THR A 7 -7.88 22.29 -0.24
N VAL A 8 -7.00 22.82 -1.09
CA VAL A 8 -5.79 22.12 -1.52
C VAL A 8 -4.60 22.75 -0.80
N VAL A 9 -3.86 21.92 -0.08
CA VAL A 9 -2.60 22.29 0.58
C VAL A 9 -1.51 21.41 -0.04
N GLU A 10 -0.48 22.04 -0.57
CA GLU A 10 0.67 21.32 -1.11
C GLU A 10 1.49 20.73 0.03
N MET A 11 1.81 19.44 -0.06
CA MET A 11 2.53 18.72 0.99
C MET A 11 3.35 17.58 0.38
N ASP A 12 4.66 17.65 0.55
CA ASP A 12 5.58 16.54 0.30
C ASP A 12 5.77 15.74 1.58
N VAL A 13 5.20 14.53 1.63
CA VAL A 13 5.28 13.65 2.80
C VAL A 13 6.70 13.11 3.07
N ALA A 14 7.60 13.19 2.08
CA ALA A 14 9.00 12.81 2.24
C ALA A 14 9.81 13.84 3.05
N ASP A 15 9.33 15.09 3.16
CA ASP A 15 9.99 16.21 3.84
C ASP A 15 9.23 16.62 5.11
N SER A 16 9.89 16.51 6.26
CA SER A 16 9.33 16.91 7.54
C SER A 16 8.94 18.40 7.60
N ALA A 17 9.71 19.29 6.95
CA ALA A 17 9.41 20.71 6.96
C ALA A 17 8.16 21.03 6.11
N SER A 18 8.01 20.35 4.97
CA SER A 18 6.81 20.44 4.14
C SER A 18 5.56 19.94 4.88
N VAL A 19 5.63 18.79 5.56
CA VAL A 19 4.52 18.27 6.38
C VAL A 19 4.15 19.25 7.51
N GLU A 20 5.12 19.75 8.25
CA GLU A 20 4.87 20.73 9.33
C GLU A 20 4.21 22.00 8.79
N ALA A 21 4.70 22.54 7.67
CA ALA A 21 4.13 23.72 7.04
C ALA A 21 2.69 23.49 6.58
N GLY A 22 2.42 22.35 5.92
CA GLY A 22 1.08 22.03 5.44
C GLY A 22 0.08 21.81 6.57
N PHE A 23 0.45 21.10 7.65
CA PHE A 23 -0.44 20.96 8.81
C PHE A 23 -0.67 22.28 9.54
N ARG A 24 0.33 23.16 9.61
CA ARG A 24 0.15 24.52 10.15
C ARG A 24 -0.86 25.32 9.32
N GLU A 25 -0.83 25.20 7.99
CA GLU A 25 -1.81 25.83 7.12
C GLU A 25 -3.22 25.25 7.34
N ILE A 26 -3.34 23.92 7.42
CA ILE A 26 -4.62 23.26 7.69
C ILE A 26 -5.21 23.75 9.03
N TYR A 27 -4.43 23.73 10.11
CA TYR A 27 -4.89 24.18 11.43
C TYR A 27 -5.14 25.69 11.55
N ALA A 28 -4.67 26.51 10.59
CA ALA A 28 -5.08 27.91 10.51
C ALA A 28 -6.51 28.07 9.97
N ALA A 29 -7.02 27.07 9.23
CA ALA A 29 -8.34 27.08 8.61
C ALA A 29 -9.37 26.17 9.31
N THR A 30 -8.93 25.22 10.14
CA THR A 30 -9.80 24.32 10.90
C THR A 30 -9.34 24.15 12.35
N ASP A 31 -10.30 23.97 13.26
CA ASP A 31 -10.03 23.71 14.68
C ASP A 31 -9.46 22.30 14.89
N HIS A 32 -9.81 21.35 14.01
CA HIS A 32 -9.43 19.96 14.16
C HIS A 32 -9.51 19.17 12.85
N ILE A 33 -8.94 17.95 12.90
CA ILE A 33 -9.03 16.94 11.86
C ILE A 33 -9.70 15.71 12.47
N ASP A 34 -10.77 15.23 11.83
CA ASP A 34 -11.51 14.03 12.25
C ASP A 34 -10.97 12.76 11.59
N VAL A 35 -10.57 12.87 10.32
CA VAL A 35 -10.08 11.75 9.53
C VAL A 35 -8.76 12.12 8.87
N LEU A 36 -7.74 11.28 9.05
CA LEU A 36 -6.52 11.30 8.25
C LEU A 36 -6.54 10.11 7.29
N VAL A 37 -6.32 10.35 6.00
CA VAL A 37 -6.12 9.29 5.01
C VAL A 37 -4.69 9.39 4.48
N ASN A 38 -3.82 8.46 4.90
CA ASN A 38 -2.48 8.33 4.33
C ASN A 38 -2.55 7.50 3.05
N ASN A 39 -2.61 8.20 1.92
CA ASN A 39 -2.68 7.60 0.58
C ASN A 39 -1.40 7.79 -0.26
N ALA A 40 -0.56 8.78 0.08
CA ALA A 40 0.66 9.06 -0.67
C ALA A 40 1.57 7.81 -0.72
N GLY A 41 2.07 7.50 -1.91
CA GLY A 41 3.00 6.39 -2.09
C GLY A 41 3.55 6.27 -3.50
N VAL A 42 4.67 5.57 -3.59
CA VAL A 42 5.39 5.21 -4.81
C VAL A 42 5.59 3.69 -4.87
N GLY A 43 5.68 3.16 -6.08
CA GLY A 43 6.14 1.79 -6.28
C GLY A 43 7.66 1.71 -6.33
N GLY A 44 8.18 0.51 -6.50
CA GLY A 44 9.62 0.30 -6.65
C GLY A 44 9.92 -1.12 -7.08
N ASN A 45 10.28 -1.28 -8.36
CA ASN A 45 10.62 -2.59 -8.91
C ASN A 45 12.13 -2.80 -8.81
N ALA A 46 12.50 -3.75 -7.96
CA ALA A 46 13.87 -4.19 -7.81
C ALA A 46 13.90 -5.57 -7.15
N VAL A 47 14.87 -6.38 -7.54
CA VAL A 47 15.27 -7.56 -6.75
C VAL A 47 16.19 -7.14 -5.61
N THR A 48 16.17 -7.90 -4.51
CA THR A 48 16.92 -7.55 -3.30
C THR A 48 18.42 -7.43 -3.53
N GLU A 49 19.02 -8.28 -4.37
CA GLU A 49 20.47 -8.25 -4.65
C GLU A 49 20.90 -6.96 -5.36
N GLU A 50 20.11 -6.50 -6.32
CA GLU A 50 20.50 -5.41 -7.23
C GLU A 50 19.91 -4.04 -6.84
N CYS A 51 19.06 -4.00 -5.81
CA CYS A 51 18.43 -2.77 -5.35
C CYS A 51 19.43 -1.91 -4.56
N PRO A 52 19.75 -0.68 -5.01
CA PRO A 52 20.55 0.25 -4.22
C PRO A 52 19.84 0.57 -2.89
N ILE A 53 20.62 0.73 -1.82
CA ILE A 53 20.05 1.08 -0.50
C ILE A 53 19.31 2.42 -0.53
N ASP A 54 19.75 3.35 -1.38
CA ASP A 54 19.09 4.64 -1.56
C ASP A 54 17.67 4.50 -2.12
N THR A 55 17.43 3.52 -3.00
CA THR A 55 16.07 3.20 -3.48
C THR A 55 15.19 2.67 -2.36
N TYR A 56 15.71 1.82 -1.47
CA TYR A 56 14.98 1.42 -0.25
C TYR A 56 14.66 2.63 0.61
N ASN A 57 15.65 3.49 0.87
CA ASN A 57 15.49 4.67 1.70
C ASN A 57 14.43 5.62 1.15
N GLU A 58 14.44 5.87 -0.17
CA GLU A 58 13.49 6.77 -0.83
C GLU A 58 12.05 6.22 -0.77
N VAL A 59 11.84 4.97 -1.20
CA VAL A 59 10.51 4.32 -1.18
C VAL A 59 9.98 4.23 0.24
N PHE A 60 10.82 3.86 1.21
CA PHE A 60 10.44 3.77 2.62
C PHE A 60 10.15 5.15 3.22
N ASN A 61 10.92 6.18 2.87
CA ASN A 61 10.71 7.53 3.36
C ASN A 61 9.37 8.11 2.90
N ILE A 62 8.95 7.82 1.67
CA ILE A 62 7.66 8.26 1.13
C ILE A 62 6.51 7.43 1.72
N ASN A 63 6.55 6.11 1.55
CA ASN A 63 5.41 5.23 1.84
C ASN A 63 5.17 5.06 3.35
N HIS A 64 6.24 4.85 4.12
CA HIS A 64 6.14 4.61 5.57
C HIS A 64 6.38 5.89 6.37
N ASN A 65 7.56 6.51 6.26
CA ASN A 65 7.89 7.65 7.12
C ASN A 65 6.96 8.84 6.84
N GLY A 66 6.54 9.04 5.60
CA GLY A 66 5.53 10.05 5.25
C GLY A 66 4.21 9.85 5.99
N SER A 67 3.72 8.60 6.04
CA SER A 67 2.54 8.25 6.83
C SER A 67 2.76 8.52 8.32
N VAL A 68 3.92 8.17 8.87
CA VAL A 68 4.28 8.46 10.27
C VAL A 68 4.26 9.95 10.57
N ARG A 69 4.86 10.79 9.71
CA ARG A 69 4.89 12.26 9.88
C ARG A 69 3.48 12.83 9.94
N CYS A 70 2.60 12.40 9.03
CA CYS A 70 1.20 12.83 9.02
C CYS A 70 0.43 12.36 10.25
N ILE A 71 0.64 11.11 10.69
CA ILE A 71 0.04 10.57 11.92
C ILE A 71 0.47 11.42 13.13
N GLN A 72 1.76 11.70 13.25
CA GLN A 72 2.29 12.51 14.36
C GLN A 72 1.71 13.93 14.39
N ALA A 73 1.39 14.50 13.23
CA ALA A 73 0.80 15.83 13.13
C ALA A 73 -0.66 15.88 13.63
N VAL A 74 -1.45 14.81 13.43
CA VAL A 74 -2.88 14.79 13.82
C VAL A 74 -3.16 14.15 15.17
N LEU A 75 -2.35 13.15 15.55
CA LEU A 75 -2.65 12.26 16.67
C LEU A 75 -2.74 12.96 18.03
N PRO A 76 -1.92 13.97 18.36
CA PRO A 76 -2.08 14.71 19.63
C PRO A 76 -3.47 15.35 19.77
N GLY A 77 -4.00 15.92 18.68
CA GLY A 77 -5.32 16.55 18.65
C GLY A 77 -6.45 15.51 18.75
N MET A 78 -6.34 14.40 18.02
CA MET A 78 -7.29 13.28 18.12
C MET A 78 -7.31 12.70 19.55
N ARG A 79 -6.13 12.51 20.16
CA ARG A 79 -5.98 11.99 21.52
C ARG A 79 -6.61 12.91 22.56
N ALA A 80 -6.42 14.22 22.44
CA ALA A 80 -7.02 15.19 23.35
C ALA A 80 -8.55 15.18 23.28
N ARG A 81 -9.13 15.07 22.07
CA ARG A 81 -10.58 14.96 21.87
C ARG A 81 -11.15 13.57 22.15
N LYS A 82 -10.29 12.57 22.30
CA LYS A 82 -10.65 11.14 22.36
C LYS A 82 -11.56 10.73 21.20
N SER A 83 -11.23 11.19 19.99
CA SER A 83 -11.98 10.92 18.77
C SER A 83 -11.09 11.15 17.55
N GLY A 84 -11.20 10.27 16.56
CA GLY A 84 -10.54 10.38 15.27
C GLY A 84 -10.48 9.05 14.52
N ALA A 85 -10.23 9.10 13.23
CA ALA A 85 -9.96 7.93 12.40
C ALA A 85 -8.72 8.16 11.54
N ILE A 86 -7.85 7.14 11.47
CA ILE A 86 -6.67 7.11 10.61
C ILE A 86 -6.84 5.95 9.64
N VAL A 87 -6.84 6.24 8.35
CA VAL A 87 -6.88 5.24 7.27
C VAL A 87 -5.53 5.23 6.59
N ASN A 88 -4.83 4.10 6.64
CA ASN A 88 -3.55 3.92 5.96
C ASN A 88 -3.77 3.03 4.73
N VAL A 89 -3.43 3.53 3.54
CA VAL A 89 -3.53 2.77 2.29
C VAL A 89 -2.24 1.96 2.12
N SER A 90 -2.34 0.67 2.42
CA SER A 90 -1.30 -0.34 2.24
C SER A 90 -1.31 -0.85 0.79
N SER A 91 -1.25 -2.17 0.59
CA SER A 91 -1.39 -2.88 -0.67
C SER A 91 -1.53 -4.39 -0.39
N VAL A 92 -2.01 -5.15 -1.36
CA VAL A 92 -1.91 -6.62 -1.36
C VAL A 92 -0.47 -7.09 -1.10
N VAL A 93 0.54 -6.36 -1.59
CA VAL A 93 1.95 -6.67 -1.33
C VAL A 93 2.44 -6.30 0.08
N GLY A 94 1.57 -5.75 0.93
CA GLY A 94 1.78 -5.67 2.38
C GLY A 94 1.47 -6.98 3.10
N LYS A 95 0.83 -7.94 2.41
CA LYS A 95 0.36 -9.22 2.95
C LYS A 95 0.96 -10.42 2.23
N ILE A 96 1.17 -10.29 0.94
CA ILE A 96 2.00 -11.19 0.14
C ILE A 96 3.29 -10.46 -0.24
N THR A 97 4.36 -11.16 -0.59
CA THR A 97 5.53 -10.51 -1.22
C THR A 97 5.51 -10.81 -2.71
N ALA A 98 6.01 -9.90 -3.54
CA ALA A 98 6.07 -10.09 -4.98
C ALA A 98 7.52 -10.10 -5.45
N MET A 99 7.83 -10.95 -6.41
CA MET A 99 9.17 -10.97 -7.01
C MET A 99 9.46 -9.62 -7.68
N ALA A 100 10.73 -9.21 -7.62
CA ALA A 100 11.22 -7.97 -8.23
C ALA A 100 10.51 -6.69 -7.75
N GLN A 101 9.96 -6.65 -6.52
CA GLN A 101 9.38 -5.45 -5.89
C GLN A 101 9.87 -5.20 -4.46
N SER A 102 11.13 -5.56 -4.19
CA SER A 102 11.68 -5.57 -2.84
C SER A 102 11.51 -4.27 -2.04
N PRO A 103 11.91 -3.09 -2.54
CA PRO A 103 11.74 -1.85 -1.79
C PRO A 103 10.26 -1.51 -1.56
N TYR A 104 9.39 -1.86 -2.50
CA TYR A 104 7.96 -1.58 -2.40
C TYR A 104 7.27 -2.46 -1.35
N PHE A 105 7.37 -3.79 -1.44
CA PHE A 105 6.69 -4.66 -0.47
C PHE A 105 7.26 -4.45 0.95
N VAL A 106 8.57 -4.20 1.11
CA VAL A 106 9.16 -3.89 2.43
C VAL A 106 8.49 -2.66 3.03
N SER A 107 8.30 -1.60 2.24
CA SER A 107 7.63 -0.38 2.71
C SER A 107 6.16 -0.61 3.09
N LYS A 108 5.44 -1.46 2.36
CA LYS A 108 4.01 -1.75 2.63
C LYS A 108 3.81 -2.69 3.81
N TRP A 109 4.70 -3.67 4.00
CA TRP A 109 4.75 -4.47 5.23
C TRP A 109 5.05 -3.60 6.46
N ALA A 110 5.91 -2.59 6.32
CA ALA A 110 6.13 -1.62 7.40
C ALA A 110 4.87 -0.80 7.71
N VAL A 111 4.11 -0.39 6.70
CA VAL A 111 2.81 0.28 6.89
C VAL A 111 1.82 -0.64 7.62
N GLU A 112 1.73 -1.93 7.30
CA GLU A 112 0.92 -2.91 8.03
C GLU A 112 1.30 -2.97 9.51
N GLY A 113 2.59 -3.20 9.79
CA GLY A 113 3.09 -3.38 11.16
C GLY A 113 2.91 -2.13 12.01
N MET A 114 3.24 -0.95 11.46
CA MET A 114 3.00 0.33 12.11
C MET A 114 1.51 0.53 12.40
N SER A 115 0.64 0.24 11.44
CA SER A 115 -0.80 0.48 11.58
C SER A 115 -1.45 -0.44 12.61
N GLU A 116 -1.07 -1.72 12.62
CA GLU A 116 -1.56 -2.68 13.62
C GLU A 116 -1.09 -2.31 15.03
N GLY A 117 0.18 -1.92 15.19
CA GLY A 117 0.71 -1.40 16.46
C GLY A 117 -0.02 -0.14 16.91
N LEU A 118 -0.15 0.85 16.02
CA LEU A 118 -0.85 2.11 16.29
C LEU A 118 -2.29 1.86 16.72
N ALA A 119 -3.01 0.93 16.08
CA ALA A 119 -4.38 0.58 16.45
C ALA A 119 -4.51 0.19 17.93
N GLN A 120 -3.55 -0.58 18.45
CA GLN A 120 -3.51 -0.95 19.86
C GLN A 120 -3.16 0.24 20.76
N GLU A 121 -2.16 1.05 20.36
CA GLU A 121 -1.70 2.22 21.12
C GLU A 121 -2.81 3.26 21.33
N VAL A 122 -3.70 3.42 20.35
CA VAL A 122 -4.69 4.52 20.34
C VAL A 122 -6.10 4.10 20.74
N ALA A 123 -6.34 2.79 20.90
CA ALA A 123 -7.66 2.24 21.21
C ALA A 123 -8.28 2.85 22.48
N SER A 124 -7.50 3.05 23.55
CA SER A 124 -7.98 3.65 24.81
C SER A 124 -8.37 5.13 24.69
N PHE A 125 -8.05 5.77 23.57
CA PHE A 125 -8.45 7.14 23.26
C PHE A 125 -9.64 7.19 22.29
N ASN A 126 -10.30 6.07 22.00
CA ASN A 126 -11.39 5.97 21.03
C ASN A 126 -11.01 6.49 19.62
N ILE A 127 -9.74 6.33 19.25
CA ILE A 127 -9.26 6.62 17.89
C ILE A 127 -9.25 5.32 17.12
N ARG A 128 -9.76 5.35 15.88
CA ARG A 128 -9.80 4.18 15.01
C ARG A 128 -8.64 4.20 14.04
N VAL A 129 -8.08 3.03 13.77
CA VAL A 129 -7.11 2.83 12.69
C VAL A 129 -7.66 1.79 11.75
N ALA A 130 -7.63 2.07 10.45
CA ALA A 130 -8.00 1.15 9.40
C ALA A 130 -6.87 1.05 8.37
N ILE A 131 -6.70 -0.15 7.84
CA ILE A 131 -5.72 -0.50 6.83
C ILE A 131 -6.51 -0.91 5.59
N VAL A 132 -6.36 -0.15 4.51
CA VAL A 132 -6.92 -0.51 3.21
C VAL A 132 -5.83 -1.25 2.43
N GLU A 133 -6.16 -2.42 1.89
CA GLU A 133 -5.25 -3.35 1.22
C GLU A 133 -5.65 -3.50 -0.26
N PRO A 134 -5.38 -2.51 -1.13
CA PRO A 134 -5.75 -2.63 -2.53
C PRO A 134 -4.91 -3.66 -3.29
N GLY A 135 -5.57 -4.42 -4.14
CA GLY A 135 -4.96 -5.15 -5.25
C GLY A 135 -4.58 -4.21 -6.40
N VAL A 136 -4.69 -4.67 -7.64
CA VAL A 136 -4.38 -3.81 -8.79
C VAL A 136 -5.52 -2.83 -9.05
N THR A 137 -5.28 -1.56 -8.76
CA THR A 137 -6.21 -0.44 -9.00
C THR A 137 -5.71 0.43 -10.15
N ARG A 138 -6.63 0.92 -11.00
CA ARG A 138 -6.28 1.86 -12.06
C ARG A 138 -5.89 3.22 -11.47
N SER A 139 -4.60 3.42 -11.24
CA SER A 139 -4.05 4.64 -10.64
C SER A 139 -2.76 5.10 -11.30
N SER A 140 -2.31 6.29 -10.93
CA SER A 140 -1.02 6.85 -11.41
C SER A 140 0.22 6.14 -10.84
N ILE A 141 0.06 5.15 -9.96
CA ILE A 141 1.19 4.48 -9.27
C ILE A 141 2.20 3.88 -10.25
N PHE A 142 1.73 3.35 -11.38
CA PHE A 142 2.58 2.78 -12.43
C PHE A 142 3.53 3.79 -13.07
N GLY A 143 3.15 5.08 -13.09
CA GLY A 143 3.99 6.17 -13.57
C GLY A 143 4.90 6.78 -12.50
N LYS A 144 4.82 6.29 -11.26
CA LYS A 144 5.59 6.77 -10.09
C LYS A 144 6.50 5.67 -9.52
N ASN A 145 6.92 4.73 -10.36
CA ASN A 145 7.84 3.66 -9.97
C ASN A 145 9.27 4.19 -9.90
N ILE A 146 9.96 3.89 -8.80
CA ILE A 146 11.39 4.09 -8.66
C ILE A 146 12.05 2.75 -8.93
N ASP A 147 12.47 2.54 -10.19
CA ASP A 147 12.98 1.25 -10.65
C ASP A 147 14.51 1.17 -10.52
N ALA A 148 14.99 0.03 -10.02
CA ALA A 148 16.39 -0.32 -10.10
C ALA A 148 16.66 -1.12 -11.38
N PRO A 149 17.81 -0.91 -12.05
CA PRO A 149 18.17 -1.69 -13.23
C PRO A 149 18.37 -3.17 -12.89
N ASN A 150 17.91 -4.06 -13.79
CA ASN A 150 18.28 -5.48 -13.81
C ASN A 150 19.62 -5.61 -14.57
N GLN A 151 20.71 -5.42 -13.86
CA GLN A 151 22.06 -5.30 -14.39
C GLN A 151 22.66 -6.66 -14.78
N THR A 152 22.35 -7.71 -14.03
CA THR A 152 22.97 -9.03 -14.24
C THR A 152 22.22 -9.89 -15.25
N GLY A 153 20.91 -9.64 -15.43
CA GLY A 153 20.00 -10.50 -16.18
C GLY A 153 19.64 -11.81 -15.46
N ALA A 154 20.24 -12.09 -14.29
CA ALA A 154 19.97 -13.30 -13.53
C ALA A 154 18.50 -13.41 -13.07
N TYR A 155 17.80 -12.27 -13.04
CA TYR A 155 16.42 -12.15 -12.57
C TYR A 155 15.42 -11.80 -13.67
N ASP A 156 15.77 -11.97 -14.96
CA ASP A 156 14.88 -11.66 -16.09
C ASP A 156 13.49 -12.31 -15.96
N ALA A 157 13.43 -13.57 -15.53
CA ALA A 157 12.17 -14.26 -15.29
C ALA A 157 11.31 -13.58 -14.21
N HIS A 158 11.94 -13.04 -13.15
CA HIS A 158 11.23 -12.39 -12.05
C HIS A 158 10.55 -11.10 -12.54
N TYR A 159 11.28 -10.28 -13.29
CA TYR A 159 10.73 -9.07 -13.90
C TYR A 159 9.64 -9.39 -14.94
N ARG A 160 9.83 -10.41 -15.79
CA ARG A 160 8.78 -10.82 -16.75
C ARG A 160 7.50 -11.29 -16.06
N ARG A 161 7.61 -12.08 -14.99
CA ARG A 161 6.45 -12.56 -14.20
C ARG A 161 5.76 -11.42 -13.47
N LEU A 162 6.54 -10.48 -12.92
CA LEU A 162 6.03 -9.24 -12.34
C LEU A 162 5.21 -8.44 -13.36
N PHE A 163 5.76 -8.21 -14.55
CA PHE A 163 5.06 -7.46 -15.59
C PHE A 163 3.83 -8.20 -16.12
N ALA A 164 3.87 -9.53 -16.20
CA ALA A 164 2.71 -10.34 -16.58
C ALA A 164 1.55 -10.19 -15.57
N PHE A 165 1.86 -10.28 -14.26
CA PHE A 165 0.89 -10.04 -13.20
C PHE A 165 0.25 -8.65 -13.31
N TYR A 166 1.05 -7.60 -13.46
CA TYR A 166 0.53 -6.25 -13.56
C TYR A 166 -0.17 -5.96 -14.88
N ALA A 167 0.25 -6.55 -16.00
CA ALA A 167 -0.44 -6.40 -17.27
C ALA A 167 -1.87 -6.94 -17.19
N GLU A 168 -2.05 -8.16 -16.65
CA GLU A 168 -3.38 -8.72 -16.45
C GLU A 168 -4.19 -7.91 -15.43
N GLY A 169 -3.55 -7.52 -14.32
CA GLY A 169 -4.18 -6.71 -13.30
C GLY A 169 -4.65 -5.35 -13.82
N ILE A 170 -3.88 -4.68 -14.69
CA ILE A 170 -4.26 -3.42 -15.34
C ILE A 170 -5.43 -3.63 -16.30
N ALA A 171 -5.39 -4.71 -17.08
CA ALA A 171 -6.48 -5.05 -18.01
C ALA A 171 -7.80 -5.30 -17.28
N LYS A 172 -7.74 -5.84 -16.05
CA LYS A 172 -8.88 -6.10 -15.17
C LYS A 172 -9.06 -5.08 -14.04
N ALA A 173 -8.27 -4.00 -14.04
CA ALA A 173 -8.18 -3.09 -12.90
C ALA A 173 -9.53 -2.46 -12.62
N THR A 174 -9.92 -2.52 -11.35
CA THR A 174 -11.14 -1.86 -10.89
C THR A 174 -10.95 -0.33 -10.94
N PRO A 175 -12.06 0.41 -11.13
CA PRO A 175 -12.02 1.87 -11.08
C PRO A 175 -11.53 2.38 -9.72
N ALA A 176 -10.86 3.53 -9.69
CA ALA A 176 -10.36 4.12 -8.45
C ALA A 176 -11.49 4.45 -7.45
N GLU A 177 -12.70 4.62 -7.95
CA GLU A 177 -13.94 4.82 -7.21
C GLU A 177 -14.24 3.66 -6.25
N GLU A 178 -13.85 2.42 -6.59
CA GLU A 178 -14.02 1.28 -5.70
C GLU A 178 -13.13 1.42 -4.45
N ALA A 179 -11.84 1.70 -4.65
CA ALA A 179 -10.92 1.94 -3.55
C ALA A 179 -11.34 3.16 -2.72
N ALA A 180 -11.82 4.23 -3.36
CA ALA A 180 -12.35 5.40 -2.68
C ALA A 180 -13.59 5.07 -1.82
N ALA A 181 -14.50 4.21 -2.31
CA ALA A 181 -15.64 3.75 -1.53
C ALA A 181 -15.22 2.93 -0.32
N THR A 182 -14.22 2.03 -0.47
CA THR A 182 -13.65 1.27 0.65
C THR A 182 -13.02 2.20 1.70
N ILE A 183 -12.25 3.21 1.28
CA ILE A 183 -11.65 4.20 2.19
C ILE A 183 -12.73 4.97 2.95
N LEU A 184 -13.80 5.40 2.25
CA LEU A 184 -14.91 6.10 2.87
C LEU A 184 -15.58 5.22 3.93
N GLU A 185 -15.92 3.97 3.59
CA GLU A 185 -16.54 3.04 4.52
C GLU A 185 -15.65 2.76 5.75
N ALA A 186 -14.35 2.54 5.54
CA ALA A 186 -13.37 2.37 6.61
C ALA A 186 -13.32 3.59 7.54
N ALA A 187 -13.37 4.79 6.96
CA ALA A 187 -13.36 6.05 7.69
C ALA A 187 -14.66 6.32 8.45
N THR A 188 -15.82 5.81 8.01
CA THR A 188 -17.12 6.24 8.56
C THR A 188 -17.99 5.13 9.17
N THR A 189 -17.58 3.86 9.11
CA THR A 189 -18.38 2.75 9.65
C THR A 189 -18.58 2.82 11.17
N ASP A 190 -19.75 2.36 11.62
CA ASP A 190 -20.09 2.12 13.03
C ASP A 190 -19.58 0.75 13.53
N GLU A 191 -19.18 -0.13 12.62
CA GLU A 191 -18.62 -1.46 12.90
C GLU A 191 -17.15 -1.52 12.47
N PRO A 192 -16.22 -1.00 13.28
CA PRO A 192 -14.84 -0.86 12.86
C PRO A 192 -14.12 -2.21 12.76
N ARG A 193 -13.43 -2.39 11.63
CA ARG A 193 -12.47 -3.48 11.38
C ARG A 193 -11.11 -2.91 11.01
N LEU A 194 -10.05 -3.63 11.36
CA LEU A 194 -8.69 -3.17 11.11
C LEU A 194 -8.32 -3.25 9.61
N ARG A 195 -8.76 -4.27 8.88
CA ARG A 195 -8.33 -4.53 7.49
C ARG A 195 -9.48 -4.51 6.50
N TRP A 196 -9.22 -3.91 5.34
CA TRP A 196 -10.19 -3.64 4.27
C TRP A 196 -9.57 -3.97 2.91
N ARG A 197 -9.90 -5.14 2.36
CA ARG A 197 -9.43 -5.60 1.05
C ARG A 197 -10.30 -5.00 -0.05
N CYS A 198 -9.69 -4.57 -1.16
CA CYS A 198 -10.42 -4.07 -2.33
C CYS A 198 -9.57 -4.18 -3.61
N SER A 199 -10.17 -3.91 -4.76
CA SER A 199 -9.52 -3.98 -6.08
C SER A 199 -9.09 -5.39 -6.49
N TRP A 200 -8.71 -5.51 -7.76
CA TRP A 200 -8.48 -6.80 -8.41
C TRP A 200 -7.37 -7.62 -7.73
N GLY A 201 -7.70 -8.87 -7.40
CA GLY A 201 -6.77 -9.86 -6.88
C GLY A 201 -6.49 -9.77 -5.38
N ALA A 202 -6.96 -8.73 -4.67
CA ALA A 202 -6.65 -8.59 -3.24
C ALA A 202 -7.21 -9.75 -2.40
N GLU A 203 -8.48 -10.10 -2.62
CA GLU A 203 -9.14 -11.15 -1.86
C GLU A 203 -8.52 -12.52 -2.16
N GLU A 204 -8.34 -12.83 -3.43
CA GLU A 204 -7.79 -14.10 -3.90
C GLU A 204 -6.36 -14.33 -3.41
N LEU A 205 -5.48 -13.32 -3.58
CA LEU A 205 -4.08 -13.41 -3.22
C LEU A 205 -3.86 -13.54 -1.72
N ILE A 206 -4.55 -12.71 -0.92
CA ILE A 206 -4.37 -12.69 0.54
C ILE A 206 -4.93 -13.98 1.15
N THR A 207 -6.14 -14.38 0.77
CA THR A 207 -6.77 -15.60 1.30
C THR A 207 -5.96 -16.85 0.95
N ALA A 208 -5.45 -16.95 -0.27
CA ALA A 208 -4.57 -18.05 -0.67
C ALA A 208 -3.26 -18.06 0.14
N ARG A 209 -2.62 -16.89 0.35
CA ARG A 209 -1.38 -16.81 1.13
C ARG A 209 -1.59 -17.21 2.59
N GLU A 210 -2.69 -16.76 3.22
CA GLU A 210 -3.03 -17.07 4.61
C GLU A 210 -3.26 -18.58 4.83
N ALA A 211 -3.77 -19.29 3.82
CA ALA A 211 -4.00 -20.72 3.86
C ALA A 211 -2.75 -21.57 3.50
N MET A 212 -1.65 -20.93 3.06
CA MET A 212 -0.48 -21.61 2.49
C MET A 212 0.69 -21.67 3.47
N THR A 213 1.43 -22.79 3.47
CA THR A 213 2.70 -22.88 4.22
C THR A 213 3.81 -22.10 3.54
N ASP A 214 4.83 -21.74 4.30
CA ASP A 214 5.99 -21.03 3.77
C ASP A 214 6.74 -21.86 2.71
N GLU A 215 6.79 -23.18 2.87
CA GLU A 215 7.43 -24.08 1.90
C GLU A 215 6.69 -24.08 0.56
N ARG A 216 5.35 -24.09 0.57
CA ARG A 216 4.56 -24.02 -0.67
C ARG A 216 4.69 -22.65 -1.33
N TRP A 217 4.72 -21.58 -0.53
CA TRP A 217 4.98 -20.24 -1.04
C TRP A 217 6.36 -20.13 -1.71
N VAL A 218 7.41 -20.64 -1.08
CA VAL A 218 8.77 -20.64 -1.63
C VAL A 218 8.88 -21.56 -2.85
N ALA A 219 8.12 -22.66 -2.90
CA ALA A 219 8.14 -23.61 -4.03
C ALA A 219 7.74 -22.96 -5.36
N LEU A 220 6.79 -22.03 -5.35
CA LEU A 220 6.38 -21.26 -6.54
C LEU A 220 7.59 -20.56 -7.20
N GLY A 221 8.56 -20.09 -6.39
CA GLY A 221 9.78 -19.45 -6.89
C GLY A 221 10.83 -20.38 -7.49
N ARG A 222 10.64 -21.69 -7.42
CA ARG A 222 11.60 -22.68 -7.95
C ARG A 222 11.42 -22.97 -9.44
N HIS A 223 10.33 -22.50 -10.04
CA HIS A 223 10.08 -22.71 -11.46
C HIS A 223 11.05 -21.93 -12.33
N HIS A 224 11.83 -22.66 -13.12
CA HIS A 224 12.73 -22.09 -14.15
C HIS A 224 11.99 -21.77 -15.46
N ASP A 225 10.91 -22.49 -15.74
CA ASP A 225 10.03 -22.27 -16.88
C ASP A 225 8.84 -21.39 -16.48
N ASP A 226 8.40 -20.48 -17.35
CA ASP A 226 7.32 -19.55 -17.01
C ASP A 226 5.95 -20.18 -17.12
N GLU A 227 5.72 -21.11 -18.06
CA GLU A 227 4.43 -21.78 -18.16
C GLU A 227 4.15 -22.60 -16.91
N ALA A 228 5.17 -23.29 -16.38
CA ALA A 228 5.08 -23.97 -15.09
C ALA A 228 4.78 -22.99 -13.93
N TYR A 229 5.42 -21.81 -13.92
CA TYR A 229 5.13 -20.77 -12.93
C TYR A 229 3.69 -20.26 -13.04
N TYR A 230 3.22 -19.95 -14.25
CA TYR A 230 1.88 -19.41 -14.49
C TYR A 230 0.80 -20.44 -14.16
N ALA A 231 0.99 -21.71 -14.51
CA ALA A 231 0.07 -22.78 -14.18
C ALA A 231 -0.07 -22.96 -12.65
N GLU A 232 1.04 -22.95 -11.91
CA GLU A 232 0.98 -23.03 -10.45
C GLU A 232 0.41 -21.74 -9.84
N PHE A 233 0.71 -20.56 -10.40
CA PHE A 233 0.11 -19.30 -9.95
C PHE A 233 -1.42 -19.32 -10.10
N GLU A 234 -1.93 -19.80 -11.25
CA GLU A 234 -3.37 -19.95 -11.49
C GLU A 234 -3.99 -20.98 -10.53
N GLU A 235 -3.31 -22.10 -10.26
CA GLU A 235 -3.74 -23.12 -9.28
C GLU A 235 -3.86 -22.52 -7.87
N LEU A 236 -2.86 -21.76 -7.43
CA LEU A 236 -2.77 -21.25 -6.07
C LEU A 236 -3.72 -20.08 -5.81
N PHE A 237 -3.85 -19.18 -6.79
CA PHE A 237 -4.52 -17.90 -6.60
C PHE A 237 -5.83 -17.78 -7.38
N GLY A 238 -6.14 -18.71 -8.29
CA GLY A 238 -7.30 -18.59 -9.19
C GLY A 238 -7.19 -17.43 -10.18
N LEU A 239 -5.97 -16.92 -10.40
CA LEU A 239 -5.68 -15.78 -11.26
C LEU A 239 -4.78 -16.22 -12.42
N ASP A 240 -5.31 -16.18 -13.64
CA ASP A 240 -4.50 -16.40 -14.84
C ASP A 240 -3.76 -15.12 -15.24
N ILE A 241 -2.43 -15.13 -15.07
CA ILE A 241 -1.55 -13.99 -15.38
C ILE A 241 -0.73 -14.19 -16.66
N ARG A 242 -1.06 -15.20 -17.49
CA ARG A 242 -0.33 -15.44 -18.74
C ARG A 242 -0.43 -14.24 -19.68
N PRO A 243 0.68 -13.81 -20.31
CA PRO A 243 0.62 -12.81 -21.37
C PRO A 243 -0.28 -13.28 -22.52
N LYS A 244 -1.14 -12.39 -23.02
CA LYS A 244 -2.06 -12.64 -24.15
C LYS A 244 -1.53 -12.08 -25.46
#